data_AF-A0A660M7X0-F1
#
_entry.id   AF-A0A660M7X0-F1
#
_cell.length_a   1.000
_cell.length_b   1.000
_cell.length_c   1.000
_cell.angle_alpha   90.00
_cell.angle_beta   90.00
_cell.angle_gamma   90.00
#
_symmetry.space_group_name_H-M   'P 1'
#
loop_
_entity.id
_entity.type
_entity.pdbx_description
1 polymer ?
#
loop_
_entity_poly.entity_id
_entity_poly.type
_entity_poly.pdbx_seq_one_letter_code
_entity_poly.pdbx_strand_id
1 'polypeptide(L)'
;GPILVIGGIFPNIISMGPDMILMLTAIISISLACMNILPIPALDGGRWLMTFIFRILFKKPLSKETEENINGWSFMFLMGLSLLIIFLDFTKIFRG
;
A
#
# COMPACT_ATOMS: atom_id res chain seq x y z
N GLY A 1 -11.37 6.27 4.56
CA GLY A 1 -10.24 5.76 3.79
C GLY A 1 -9.88 6.73 2.67
N PRO A 2 -9.48 6.24 1.49
CA PRO A 2 -8.92 7.05 0.41
C PRO A 2 -9.82 8.22 -0.01
N ILE A 3 -11.13 8.00 -0.08
CA ILE A 3 -12.09 9.01 -0.53
C ILE A 3 -12.18 10.17 0.48
N LEU A 4 -12.22 9.86 1.78
CA LEU A 4 -12.31 10.88 2.82
C LEU A 4 -11.04 11.75 2.89
N VAL A 5 -9.87 11.14 2.68
CA VAL A 5 -8.60 11.87 2.66
C VAL A 5 -8.57 12.86 1.49
N ILE A 6 -8.94 12.40 0.30
CA ILE A 6 -8.98 13.25 -0.91
C ILE A 6 -10.08 14.32 -0.82
N GLY A 7 -11.27 13.97 -0.34
CA GLY A 7 -12.40 14.90 -0.28
C GLY A 7 -12.39 15.85 0.92
N GLY A 8 -11.75 15.46 2.04
CA GLY A 8 -11.79 16.23 3.29
C GLY A 8 -10.48 16.91 3.65
N ILE A 9 -9.34 16.24 3.50
CA ILE A 9 -8.05 16.75 3.98
C ILE A 9 -7.37 17.59 2.89
N PHE A 10 -7.34 17.12 1.64
CA PHE A 10 -6.62 17.76 0.54
C PHE A 10 -7.10 19.20 0.22
N PRO A 11 -8.40 19.52 0.19
CA PRO A 11 -8.86 20.89 -0.08
C PRO A 11 -8.32 21.90 0.94
N ASN A 12 -8.30 21.51 2.22
CA ASN A 12 -7.75 22.32 3.29
C ASN A 12 -6.24 22.53 3.11
N ILE A 13 -5.48 21.47 2.85
CA ILE A 13 -4.03 21.53 2.64
C ILE A 13 -3.68 22.44 1.44
N ILE A 14 -4.41 22.34 0.33
CA ILE A 14 -4.18 23.16 -0.87
C ILE A 14 -4.40 24.65 -0.56
N SER A 15 -5.41 24.97 0.24
CA SER A 15 -5.70 26.36 0.65
C SER A 15 -4.65 26.96 1.60
N MET A 16 -3.89 26.11 2.31
CA MET A 16 -2.86 26.52 3.28
C MET A 16 -1.50 26.82 2.63
N GLY A 17 -1.36 26.62 1.31
CA GLY A 17 -0.17 26.98 0.55
C GLY A 17 0.83 25.84 0.32
N PRO A 18 1.91 26.09 -0.44
CA PRO A 18 2.83 25.07 -0.94
C PRO A 18 3.65 24.39 0.17
N ASP A 19 3.99 25.09 1.24
CA ASP A 19 4.78 24.54 2.35
C ASP A 19 4.07 23.36 3.02
N MET A 20 2.74 23.44 3.15
CA MET A 20 1.95 22.39 3.76
C MET A 20 1.77 21.18 2.84
N ILE A 21 1.73 21.41 1.52
CA ILE A 21 1.73 20.34 0.50
C ILE A 21 3.05 19.56 0.56
N LEU A 22 4.19 20.26 0.67
CA LEU A 22 5.49 19.63 0.82
C LEU A 22 5.58 18.80 2.11
N MET A 23 5.08 19.33 3.22
CA MET A 23 5.04 18.60 4.49
C MET A 23 4.16 17.34 4.39
N LEU A 24 2.96 17.44 3.83
CA LEU A 24 2.08 16.29 3.63
C LEU A 24 2.74 15.24 2.73
N THR A 25 3.38 15.68 1.65
CA THR A 25 4.09 14.81 0.71
C THR A 25 5.24 14.08 1.39
N ALA A 26 6.01 14.79 2.23
CA ALA A 26 7.09 14.19 3.00
C ALA A 26 6.56 13.11 3.97
N ILE A 27 5.47 13.40 4.68
CA ILE A 27 4.85 12.44 5.62
C ILE A 27 4.32 11.20 4.86
N ILE A 28 3.60 11.39 3.75
CA ILE A 28 3.09 10.28 2.91
C ILE A 28 4.26 9.46 2.35
N SER A 29 5.32 10.12 1.88
CA SER A 29 6.50 9.45 1.33
C SER A 29 7.21 8.58 2.38
N ILE A 30 7.40 9.11 3.60
CA ILE A 30 7.98 8.34 4.71
C ILE A 30 7.08 7.18 5.09
N SER A 31 5.75 7.40 5.19
CA SER A 31 4.80 6.33 5.50
C SER A 31 4.82 5.23 4.44
N LEU A 32 4.92 5.60 3.16
CA LEU A 32 5.01 4.64 2.06
C LEU A 32 6.34 3.88 2.08
N ALA A 33 7.45 4.56 2.37
CA ALA A 33 8.75 3.93 2.54
C ALA A 33 8.73 2.91 3.68
N CYS A 34 8.15 3.25 4.84
CA CYS A 34 7.96 2.32 5.95
C CYS A 34 7.09 1.12 5.55
N MET A 35 5.98 1.36 4.83
CA MET A 35 5.07 0.30 4.41
C MET A 35 5.69 -0.63 3.37
N ASN A 36 6.51 -0.11 2.46
CA ASN A 36 7.26 -0.89 1.47
C ASN A 36 8.31 -1.80 2.10
N ILE A 37 8.82 -1.49 3.30
CA ILE A 37 9.79 -2.33 4.02
C ILE A 37 9.12 -3.49 4.75
N LEU A 38 7.81 -3.40 5.04
CA LEU A 38 7.09 -4.47 5.71
C LEU A 38 7.08 -5.75 4.85
N PRO A 39 7.06 -6.95 5.49
CA PRO A 39 7.01 -8.23 4.80
C PRO A 39 5.60 -8.54 4.26
N ILE A 40 4.99 -7.58 3.56
CA ILE A 40 3.67 -7.74 2.94
C ILE A 40 3.90 -8.19 1.50
N PRO A 41 3.53 -9.42 1.14
CA PRO A 41 3.64 -9.88 -0.24
C PRO A 41 2.77 -9.00 -1.14
N ALA A 42 3.29 -8.64 -2.33
CA ALA A 42 2.85 -7.57 -3.24
C ALA A 42 3.49 -6.18 -3.09
N LEU A 43 4.21 -5.90 -2.00
CA LEU A 43 5.05 -4.70 -1.86
C LEU A 43 6.52 -5.01 -2.13
N ASP A 44 7.30 -4.01 -2.54
CA ASP A 44 8.69 -4.17 -2.98
C ASP A 44 9.56 -4.88 -1.92
N GLY A 45 9.58 -4.39 -0.68
CA GLY A 45 10.37 -5.01 0.40
C GLY A 45 9.80 -6.35 0.86
N GLY A 46 8.49 -6.58 0.72
CA GLY A 46 7.87 -7.88 1.00
C GLY A 46 8.33 -8.97 0.05
N ARG A 47 8.49 -8.65 -1.24
CA ARG A 47 9.08 -9.55 -2.24
C ARG A 47 10.53 -9.91 -1.90
N TRP A 48 11.37 -8.90 -1.62
CA TRP A 48 12.77 -9.11 -1.25
C TRP A 48 12.92 -9.94 0.04
N LEU A 49 12.14 -9.61 1.07
CA LEU A 49 12.16 -10.33 2.34
C LEU A 49 11.66 -11.76 2.18
N MET A 50 10.60 -12.00 1.40
CA MET A 50 10.07 -13.34 1.16
C MET A 50 11.11 -14.24 0.47
N THR A 51 11.76 -13.73 -0.58
CA THR A 51 12.82 -14.47 -1.30
C THR A 51 14.03 -14.75 -0.39
N PHE A 52 14.41 -13.79 0.45
CA PHE A 52 15.53 -13.96 1.39
C PHE A 52 15.22 -14.97 2.51
N ILE A 53 14.04 -14.85 3.13
CA ILE A 53 13.54 -15.75 4.18
C ILE A 53 13.45 -17.18 3.65
N PHE A 54 12.90 -17.36 2.45
CA PHE A 54 12.77 -18.69 1.84
C PHE A 54 14.13 -19.31 1.54
N ARG A 55 15.10 -18.51 1.06
CA ARG A 55 16.47 -18.97 0.84
C ARG A 55 17.16 -19.40 2.13
N ILE A 56 16.92 -18.70 3.24
CA ILE A 56 17.47 -19.06 4.56
C ILE A 56 16.83 -20.34 5.11
N LEU A 57 15.50 -20.44 5.06
CA LEU A 57 14.75 -21.57 5.63
C LEU A 57 14.90 -22.85 4.82
N PHE A 58 14.73 -22.77 3.50
CA PHE A 58 14.67 -23.94 2.62
C PHE A 58 15.98 -24.22 1.90
N LYS A 59 17.01 -23.36 2.07
CA LYS A 59 18.31 -23.44 1.38
C LYS A 59 18.21 -23.59 -0.14
N LYS A 60 17.06 -23.23 -0.72
CA LYS A 60 16.76 -23.33 -2.15
C LYS A 60 16.27 -21.97 -2.64
N PRO A 61 16.66 -21.55 -3.87
CA PRO A 61 16.03 -20.40 -4.49
C PRO A 61 14.56 -20.72 -4.77
N LEU A 62 13.67 -19.76 -4.51
CA LEU A 62 12.33 -19.80 -5.09
C LEU A 62 12.45 -19.84 -6.62
N SER A 63 11.66 -20.69 -7.26
CA SER A 63 11.51 -20.60 -8.70
C SER A 63 10.80 -19.28 -9.03
N LYS A 64 11.21 -18.64 -10.13
CA LYS A 64 10.61 -17.38 -10.60
C LYS A 64 9.09 -17.49 -10.73
N GLU A 65 8.62 -18.63 -11.22
CA GLU A 65 7.19 -18.91 -11.38
C GLU A 65 6.43 -18.92 -10.04
N THR A 66 7.00 -19.49 -8.98
CA THR A 66 6.36 -19.49 -7.65
C THR A 66 6.40 -18.10 -7.02
N GLU A 67 7.49 -17.35 -7.19
CA GLU A 67 7.59 -15.97 -6.73
C GLU A 67 6.56 -15.05 -7.42
N GLU A 68 6.45 -15.14 -8.75
CA GLU A 68 5.48 -14.39 -9.55
C GLU A 68 4.04 -14.74 -9.18
N ASN A 69 3.73 -16.03 -8.99
CA ASN A 69 2.40 -16.46 -8.57
C ASN A 69 2.05 -15.92 -7.18
N ILE A 70 2.93 -16.06 -6.19
CA ILE A 70 2.68 -15.58 -4.81
C ILE A 70 2.48 -14.07 -4.80
N ASN A 71 3.35 -13.33 -5.50
CA ASN A 71 3.25 -11.88 -5.59
C ASN A 71 1.98 -11.45 -6.32
N GLY A 72 1.63 -12.13 -7.43
CA GLY A 72 0.42 -11.88 -8.21
C GLY A 72 -0.86 -12.12 -7.41
N TRP A 73 -0.97 -13.24 -6.69
CA TRP A 73 -2.10 -13.53 -5.81
C TRP A 73 -2.24 -12.50 -4.69
N SER A 74 -1.12 -12.13 -4.07
CA SER A 74 -1.12 -11.14 -3.01
C SER A 74 -1.52 -9.76 -3.53
N PHE A 75 -1.08 -9.40 -4.75
CA PHE A 75 -1.44 -8.15 -5.39
C PHE A 75 -2.93 -8.10 -5.74
N MET A 76 -3.49 -9.18 -6.29
CA MET A 76 -4.92 -9.31 -6.55
C MET A 76 -5.74 -9.19 -5.26
N PHE A 77 -5.29 -9.81 -4.17
CA PHE A 77 -5.93 -9.69 -2.86
C PHE A 77 -5.94 -8.25 -2.35
N LEU A 78 -4.80 -7.54 -2.40
CA LEU A 78 -4.70 -6.14 -1.99
C LEU A 78 -5.55 -5.22 -2.86
N MET A 79 -5.61 -5.44 -4.18
CA MET A 79 -6.51 -4.72 -5.08
C MET A 79 -7.97 -4.94 -4.69
N GLY A 80 -8.37 -6.18 -4.41
CA GLY A 80 -9.71 -6.51 -3.94
C GLY A 80 -10.06 -5.80 -2.62
N LEU A 81 -9.14 -5.81 -1.66
CA LEU A 81 -9.30 -5.09 -0.39
C LEU A 81 -9.43 -3.58 -0.61
N SER A 82 -8.61 -3.00 -1.49
CA SER A 82 -8.66 -1.57 -1.84
C SER A 82 -10.03 -1.19 -2.41
N LEU A 83 -10.56 -1.97 -3.36
CA LEU A 83 -11.89 -1.77 -3.92
C LEU A 83 -12.99 -1.90 -2.86
N LEU A 84 -12.88 -2.87 -1.95
CA LEU A 84 -13.81 -3.05 -0.84
C LEU A 84 -13.80 -1.83 0.09
N ILE A 85 -12.62 -1.31 0.44
CA ILE A 85 -12.50 -0.11 1.28
C ILE A 85 -13.11 1.11 0.57
N ILE A 86 -12.87 1.26 -0.72
CA ILE A 86 -13.48 2.33 -1.54
C ILE A 86 -15.00 2.22 -1.52
N PHE A 87 -15.55 1.02 -1.69
CA PHE A 87 -17.00 0.78 -1.64
C PHE A 87 -17.59 1.07 -0.24
N LEU A 88 -16.92 0.62 0.82
CA LEU A 88 -17.32 0.91 2.20
C LEU A 88 -17.28 2.42 2.50
N ASP A 89 -16.24 3.12 2.05
CA ASP A 89 -16.14 4.57 2.19
C ASP A 89 -17.30 5.27 1.44
N PHE A 90 -17.61 4.85 0.21
CA PHE A 90 -18.70 5.43 -0.57
C PHE A 90 -20.06 5.24 0.11
N THR A 91 -20.35 4.02 0.56
CA THR A 91 -21.61 3.73 1.28
C THR A 91 -21.70 4.48 2.59
N LYS A 92 -20.58 4.66 3.31
CA LYS A 92 -20.53 5.45 4.55
C LYS A 92 -20.84 6.93 4.30
N ILE A 93 -20.34 7.50 3.21
CA ILE A 93 -20.61 8.89 2.83
C ILE A 93 -22.07 9.08 2.41
N PHE A 94 -22.70 8.07 1.79
CA PHE A 94 -24.09 8.16 1.35
C PHE A 94 -25.12 7.87 2.47
N ARG A 95 -24.74 7.09 3.49
CA ARG A 95 -25.59 6.79 4.66
C ARG A 95 -25.43 7.77 5.82
N GLY A 96 -24.37 8.56 5.85
CA GLY A 96 -24.18 9.69 6.77
C GLY A 96 -24.68 10.98 6.14
#